data_AF-A0A849BCN8-F1
#
_entry.id   AF-A0A849BCN8-F1
#
_cell.length_a   1.000
_cell.length_b   1.000
_cell.length_c   1.000
_cell.angle_alpha   90.00
_cell.angle_beta   90.00
_cell.angle_gamma   90.00
#
_symmetry.space_group_name_H-M   'P 1'
#
loop_
_entity.id
_entity.type
_entity.pdbx_description
1 polymer ?
#
loop_
_entity_poly.entity_id
_entity_poly.type
_entity_poly.pdbx_seq_one_letter_code
_entity_poly.pdbx_strand_id
1 'polypeptide(L)'
;MPVKSKDGKSYVRFNFTQPGAQKLAALTQRFSGKNLVMTVGGNLVATPRIGRPITNGVLFVPMASEQQALNVAAVIGGAGAPVAR
;
A
#
# COMPACT_ATOMS: atom_id res chain seq x y z
N MET A 1 -7.30 -2.37 -2.19
CA MET A 1 -8.51 -2.72 -1.40
C MET A 1 -8.18 -2.63 0.08
N PRO A 2 -9.07 -2.07 0.92
CA PRO A 2 -8.87 -2.05 2.37
C PRO A 2 -9.00 -3.47 2.94
N VAL A 3 -8.18 -3.79 3.95
CA VAL A 3 -8.16 -5.08 4.64
C VAL A 3 -8.01 -4.83 6.14
N LYS A 4 -8.87 -5.43 6.96
CA LYS A 4 -8.67 -5.54 8.40
C LYS A 4 -7.99 -6.86 8.72
N SER A 5 -6.90 -6.82 9.46
CA SER A 5 -6.28 -8.01 10.04
C SER A 5 -6.98 -8.42 11.34
N LYS A 6 -6.71 -9.64 11.79
CA LYS A 6 -7.29 -10.20 13.03
C LYS A 6 -6.88 -9.42 14.30
N ASP A 7 -5.74 -8.72 14.28
CA ASP A 7 -5.28 -7.85 15.36
C ASP A 7 -5.87 -6.43 15.29
N GLY A 8 -6.90 -6.20 14.47
CA GLY A 8 -7.62 -4.93 14.35
C GLY A 8 -6.90 -3.87 13.52
N LYS A 9 -5.68 -4.15 13.02
CA LYS A 9 -4.94 -3.21 12.19
C LYS A 9 -5.57 -3.11 10.80
N SER A 10 -5.56 -1.89 10.28
CA SER A 10 -6.08 -1.59 8.94
C SER A 10 -4.94 -1.53 7.94
N TYR A 11 -5.14 -2.11 6.76
CA TYR A 11 -4.18 -2.10 5.67
C TYR A 11 -4.86 -1.74 4.36
N VAL A 12 -4.09 -1.23 3.41
CA VAL A 12 -4.46 -1.27 1.99
C VAL A 12 -3.62 -2.33 1.29
N ARG A 13 -4.30 -3.27 0.63
CA ARG A 13 -3.68 -4.23 -0.29
C ARG A 13 -3.57 -3.62 -1.68
N PHE A 14 -2.34 -3.50 -2.16
CA PHE A 14 -2.00 -3.14 -3.53
C PHE A 14 -1.63 -4.40 -4.30
N ASN A 15 -2.37 -4.68 -5.37
CA ASN A 15 -2.02 -5.70 -6.34
C ASN A 15 -1.37 -5.00 -7.53
N PHE A 16 -0.10 -5.26 -7.75
CA PHE A 16 0.63 -4.67 -8.86
C PHE A 16 0.35 -5.44 -10.15
N THR A 17 0.41 -4.75 -11.29
CA THR A 17 0.51 -5.39 -12.59
C THR A 17 1.80 -6.20 -12.66
N GLN A 18 1.93 -7.14 -13.59
CA GLN A 18 3.14 -7.96 -13.73
C GLN A 18 4.42 -7.12 -13.90
N PRO A 19 4.47 -6.10 -14.78
CA PRO A 19 5.65 -5.21 -14.85
C PRO A 19 5.88 -4.44 -13.54
N GLY A 20 4.81 -4.03 -12.84
CA GLY A 20 4.90 -3.36 -11.55
C GLY A 20 5.46 -4.27 -10.44
N ALA A 21 5.05 -5.54 -10.43
CA ALA A 21 5.52 -6.55 -9.49
C ALA A 21 7.02 -6.84 -9.68
N GLN A 22 7.49 -6.93 -10.93
CA GLN A 22 8.92 -7.10 -11.23
C GLN A 22 9.75 -5.90 -10.73
N LYS A 23 9.26 -4.67 -10.97
CA LYS A 23 9.89 -3.45 -10.44
C LYS A 23 9.92 -3.44 -8.92
N LEU A 24 8.80 -3.80 -8.28
CA LEU A 24 8.70 -3.88 -6.82
C LEU A 24 9.69 -4.91 -6.24
N ALA A 25 9.80 -6.08 -6.85
CA ALA A 25 10.74 -7.12 -6.43
C ALA A 25 12.19 -6.63 -6.52
N ALA A 26 12.58 -6.01 -7.65
CA ALA A 26 13.92 -5.48 -7.84
C ALA A 26 14.27 -4.38 -6.82
N LEU A 27 13.34 -3.44 -6.57
CA LEU A 27 13.55 -2.36 -5.59
C LEU A 27 13.67 -2.90 -4.17
N THR A 28 12.76 -3.79 -3.77
CA THR A 28 12.74 -4.34 -2.40
C THR A 28 13.93 -5.25 -2.11
N GLN A 29 14.47 -5.93 -3.13
CA GLN A 29 15.73 -6.65 -3.02
C GLN A 29 16.92 -5.71 -2.82
N ARG A 30 17.01 -4.65 -3.63
CA ARG A 30 18.14 -3.70 -3.58
C ARG A 30 18.17 -2.87 -2.29
N PHE A 31 17.01 -2.54 -1.74
CA PHE A 31 16.88 -1.62 -0.61
C PHE A 31 16.38 -2.28 0.68
N SER A 32 16.68 -3.56 0.87
CA SER A 32 16.37 -4.26 2.12
C SER A 32 16.92 -3.50 3.34
N GLY A 33 16.11 -3.42 4.40
CA GLY A 33 16.39 -2.66 5.62
C GLY A 33 16.08 -1.17 5.55
N LYS A 34 15.80 -0.59 4.37
CA LYS A 34 15.40 0.82 4.23
C LYS A 34 13.89 1.00 4.37
N ASN A 35 13.44 2.25 4.52
CA ASN A 35 12.03 2.59 4.50
C ASN A 35 11.56 2.85 3.06
N LEU A 36 10.40 2.28 2.70
CA LEU A 36 9.70 2.60 1.47
C LEU A 36 8.74 3.77 1.76
N VAL A 37 9.04 4.95 1.21
CA VAL A 37 8.19 6.12 1.37
C VAL A 37 7.03 6.06 0.38
N MET A 38 5.80 6.18 0.88
CA MET A 38 4.60 6.12 0.07
C MET A 38 3.81 7.42 0.17
N THR A 39 3.61 8.08 -0.95
CA THR A 39 2.82 9.32 -1.05
C THR A 39 1.62 9.15 -1.97
N VAL A 40 0.53 9.85 -1.67
CA VAL A 40 -0.69 9.91 -2.49
C VAL A 40 -1.12 11.36 -2.58
N GLY A 41 -1.19 11.91 -3.80
CA GLY A 41 -1.49 13.33 -4.00
C GLY A 41 -0.50 14.27 -3.28
N GLY A 42 0.78 13.89 -3.17
CA GLY A 42 1.81 14.66 -2.47
C GLY A 42 1.86 14.46 -0.95
N ASN A 43 0.84 13.83 -0.34
CA ASN A 43 0.80 13.58 1.10
C ASN A 43 1.46 12.25 1.46
N LEU A 44 2.26 12.24 2.53
CA LEU A 44 2.85 11.02 3.08
C LEU A 44 1.76 10.14 3.70
N VAL A 45 1.63 8.91 3.22
CA VAL A 45 0.62 7.94 3.69
C VAL A 45 1.23 6.86 4.55
N ALA A 46 2.42 6.37 4.21
CA ALA A 46 3.10 5.32 4.96
C ALA A 46 4.60 5.28 4.70
N THR A 47 5.34 4.69 5.63
CA THR A 47 6.79 4.47 5.56
C THR A 47 7.18 3.03 5.97
N PRO A 48 6.58 1.97 5.40
CA PRO A 48 6.90 0.61 5.79
C PRO A 48 8.39 0.30 5.58
N ARG A 49 8.99 -0.41 6.53
CA ARG A 49 10.36 -0.92 6.38
C ARG A 49 10.37 -2.09 5.39
N ILE A 50 11.29 -2.04 4.45
CA ILE A 50 11.53 -3.13 3.50
C ILE A 50 12.24 -4.26 4.26
N GLY A 51 11.51 -5.33 4.54
CA GLY A 51 12.08 -6.54 5.16
C GLY A 51 12.74 -7.43 4.12
N ARG A 52 11.94 -8.27 3.47
CA ARG A 52 12.36 -9.20 2.42
C ARG A 52 11.91 -8.70 1.04
N PRO A 53 12.54 -9.19 -0.06
CA PRO A 53 12.04 -8.91 -1.40
C PRO A 53 10.56 -9.31 -1.55
N ILE A 54 9.78 -8.45 -2.18
CA ILE A 54 8.36 -8.67 -2.41
C ILE A 54 8.19 -9.21 -3.84
N THR A 55 8.14 -10.54 -3.96
CA THR A 55 8.12 -11.24 -5.25
C THR A 55 6.73 -11.66 -5.72
N ASN A 56 5.73 -11.61 -4.83
CA ASN A 56 4.34 -12.00 -5.12
C ASN A 56 3.50 -10.89 -5.76
N GLY A 57 4.07 -9.69 -5.98
CA GLY A 57 3.37 -8.54 -6.54
C GLY A 57 2.28 -7.94 -5.65
N VAL A 58 2.23 -8.32 -4.36
CA VAL A 58 1.25 -7.82 -3.41
C VAL A 58 1.95 -7.08 -2.28
N LEU A 59 1.56 -5.83 -2.07
CA LEU A 59 2.02 -5.01 -0.94
C LEU A 59 0.85 -4.71 -0.01
N PHE A 60 1.02 -5.03 1.27
CA PHE A 60 0.14 -4.59 2.34
C PHE A 60 0.75 -3.38 3.03
N VAL A 61 0.02 -2.27 3.03
CA VAL A 61 0.49 -1.02 3.60
C VAL A 61 -0.34 -0.70 4.85
N PRO A 62 0.28 -0.60 6.03
CA PRO A 62 -0.44 -0.30 7.26
C PRO A 62 -1.01 1.12 7.22
N MET A 63 -2.23 1.26 7.73
CA MET A 63 -2.96 2.52 7.83
C MET A 63 -3.26 2.81 9.31
N ALA A 64 -3.34 4.08 9.67
CA ALA A 64 -3.67 4.52 11.02
C ALA A 64 -5.13 4.21 11.41
N SER A 65 -6.03 4.13 10.43
CA SER A 65 -7.43 3.81 10.64
C SER A 65 -8.06 3.12 9.43
N GLU A 66 -9.22 2.50 9.65
CA GLU A 66 -10.04 1.94 8.57
C GLU A 66 -10.51 3.02 7.60
N GLN A 67 -10.92 4.19 8.11
CA GLN A 67 -11.33 5.32 7.28
C GLN A 67 -10.20 5.79 6.36
N GLN A 68 -8.96 5.83 6.86
CA GLN A 68 -7.81 6.16 6.03
C GLN A 68 -7.59 5.10 4.94
N ALA A 69 -7.72 3.82 5.28
CA ALA A 69 -7.59 2.72 4.32
C ALA A 69 -8.66 2.82 3.20
N LEU A 70 -9.90 3.16 3.56
CA LEU A 70 -11.00 3.39 2.62
C LEU A 70 -10.70 4.57 1.68
N ASN A 71 -10.28 5.72 2.24
CA ASN A 71 -9.98 6.92 1.45
C ASN A 71 -8.83 6.68 0.45
N VAL A 72 -7.74 6.06 0.91
CA VAL A 72 -6.59 5.73 0.06
C VAL A 72 -6.97 4.74 -1.04
N ALA A 73 -7.76 3.71 -0.71
CA ALA A 73 -8.19 2.72 -1.69
C ALA A 73 -9.11 3.32 -2.76
N ALA A 74 -9.98 4.28 -2.41
CA ALA A 74 -10.82 4.99 -3.36
C ALA A 74 -9.96 5.83 -4.33
N VAL A 75 -9.08 6.69 -3.80
CA VAL A 75 -8.24 7.59 -4.62
C VAL A 75 -7.37 6.82 -5.61
N ILE A 76 -6.75 5.71 -5.19
CA ILE A 76 -5.82 4.95 -6.05
C ILE A 76 -6.56 3.95 -6.94
N GLY A 77 -7.66 3.38 -6.46
CA GLY A 77 -8.42 2.34 -7.17
C GLY A 77 -9.23 2.87 -8.36
N GLY A 78 -9.27 4.18 -8.59
CA GLY A 78 -10.00 4.79 -9.71
C GLY A 78 -11.52 4.80 -9.55
N ALA A 79 -12.06 4.22 -8.47
CA ALA A 79 -13.40 4.54 -8.01
C ALA A 79 -13.32 5.94 -7.39
N GLY A 80 -13.85 6.94 -8.09
CA GLY A 80 -13.95 8.31 -7.59
C GLY A 80 -14.32 8.33 -6.11
N ALA A 81 -13.72 9.26 -5.37
CA ALA A 81 -13.96 9.53 -3.95
C ALA A 81 -15.38 9.10 -3.52
N PRO A 82 -15.54 8.42 -2.36
CA PRO A 82 -16.86 8.07 -1.89
C PRO A 82 -17.68 9.35 -1.80
N VAL A 83 -18.64 9.50 -2.71
CA VAL A 83 -19.69 10.49 -2.61
C VAL A 83 -20.44 10.14 -1.34
N ALA A 84 -20.21 10.93 -0.30
CA ALA A 84 -21.10 11.00 0.84
C ALA A 84 -22.51 11.24 0.29
N ARG A 85 -23.41 10.30 0.55
CA ARG A 85 -24.86 10.51 0.46
C ARG A 85 -25.39 10.52 1.87
#